data_AF-A0A918CXS2-F1
#
_entry.id   AF-A0A918CXS2-F1
#
_cell.length_a   1.000
_cell.length_b   1.000
_cell.length_c   1.000
_cell.angle_alpha   90.00
_cell.angle_beta   90.00
_cell.angle_gamma   90.00
#
_symmetry.space_group_name_H-M   'P 1'
#
loop_
_entity.id
_entity.type
_entity.pdbx_description
1 polymer ?
#
loop_
_entity_poly.entity_id
_entity_poly.type
_entity_poly.pdbx_seq_one_letter_code
_entity_poly.pdbx_strand_id
1 'polypeptide(L)'
;MLTDDDPTSVVLACDFDATGRAEARFTDFVAHLGTGLTVWETVPQAVATRPDLPAEAYVKQWTDEVRASGRRVRAVLGFCAGSVYAAAVAREIEALQGGFPLTVLFDPERASAASMYWQFHKAVGQMAPTIGAAETGFAQDAGQRAQEDSGDLADLARHLLVLYHAVATKAFDKLGIDAARRSELTETAGAFLSYLATAEQIEPMPVWGRSTVITSATPTSGLNALRALHPGRYDEVAAEELRFDVAHVDLLRTPAIGTAVAALIRDRA
;
A
#
# COMPACT_ATOMS: atom_id res chain seq x y z
N MET A 1 -22.66 -0.74 -17.04
CA MET A 1 -21.90 -0.32 -18.23
C MET A 1 -21.25 1.00 -17.86
N LEU A 2 -19.99 0.97 -17.44
CA LEU A 2 -19.22 2.19 -17.11
C LEU A 2 -18.75 2.76 -18.44
N THR A 3 -19.35 3.86 -18.89
CA THR A 3 -18.87 4.59 -20.07
C THR A 3 -17.63 5.39 -19.67
N ASP A 4 -16.55 5.19 -20.42
CA ASP A 4 -15.32 5.97 -20.34
C ASP A 4 -15.58 7.28 -21.11
N ASP A 5 -16.11 8.29 -20.42
CA ASP A 5 -16.50 9.57 -21.04
C ASP A 5 -15.26 10.38 -21.51
N ASP A 6 -14.05 10.01 -21.06
CA ASP A 6 -12.77 10.53 -21.55
C ASP A 6 -11.73 9.40 -21.72
N PRO A 7 -11.71 8.72 -22.89
CA PRO A 7 -10.77 7.63 -23.14
C PRO A 7 -9.32 8.09 -23.31
N THR A 8 -9.06 9.40 -23.26
CA THR A 8 -7.72 9.97 -23.41
C THR A 8 -7.01 10.15 -22.07
N SER A 9 -7.72 9.99 -20.95
CA SER A 9 -7.15 10.18 -19.63
C SER A 9 -7.30 8.97 -18.71
N VAL A 10 -6.55 9.00 -17.61
CA VAL A 10 -6.53 7.95 -16.59
C VAL A 10 -6.21 8.53 -15.21
N VAL A 11 -6.77 7.92 -14.18
CA VAL A 11 -6.36 8.09 -12.78
C VAL A 11 -5.63 6.83 -12.34
N LEU A 12 -4.44 6.99 -11.76
CA LEU A 12 -3.65 5.87 -11.27
C LEU A 12 -3.88 5.70 -9.77
N ALA A 13 -3.96 4.47 -9.29
CA ALA A 13 -4.11 4.15 -7.88
C ALA A 13 -3.03 3.16 -7.43
N CYS A 14 -2.29 3.53 -6.39
CA CYS A 14 -1.20 2.72 -5.84
C CYS A 14 -1.62 2.12 -4.51
N ASP A 15 -1.74 0.79 -4.48
CA ASP A 15 -2.08 0.00 -3.31
C ASP A 15 -1.56 -1.44 -3.47
N PHE A 16 -1.49 -2.16 -2.35
CA PHE A 16 -1.32 -3.61 -2.35
C PHE A 16 -2.68 -4.27 -2.12
N ASP A 17 -3.37 -4.64 -3.20
CA ASP A 17 -4.64 -5.36 -3.11
C ASP A 17 -4.41 -6.82 -2.65
N ALA A 18 -4.63 -7.08 -1.37
CA ALA A 18 -4.65 -8.43 -0.81
C ALA A 18 -6.10 -8.89 -0.57
N THR A 19 -6.50 -10.00 -1.17
CA THR A 19 -7.82 -10.58 -0.94
C THR A 19 -8.00 -10.98 0.53
N GLY A 20 -9.05 -10.47 1.18
CA GLY A 20 -9.40 -10.82 2.58
C GLY A 20 -8.93 -9.83 3.65
N ARG A 21 -8.28 -8.71 3.26
CA ARG A 21 -7.95 -7.62 4.20
C ARG A 21 -9.22 -6.89 4.69
N ALA A 22 -9.14 -6.27 5.86
CA ALA A 22 -10.29 -5.59 6.48
C ALA A 22 -10.53 -4.19 5.88
N GLU A 23 -9.45 -3.56 5.43
CA GLU A 23 -9.40 -2.24 4.81
C GLU A 23 -10.17 -2.23 3.48
N ALA A 24 -10.97 -1.19 3.27
CA ALA A 24 -11.56 -0.88 1.97
C ALA A 24 -10.49 -0.75 0.87
N ARG A 25 -10.89 -0.96 -0.37
CA ARG A 25 -10.01 -0.98 -1.55
C ARG A 25 -10.37 0.13 -2.53
N PHE A 26 -9.50 0.37 -3.51
CA PHE A 26 -9.85 1.31 -4.57
C PHE A 26 -11.07 0.84 -5.39
N THR A 27 -11.37 -0.45 -5.45
CA THR A 27 -12.63 -0.95 -6.03
C THR A 27 -13.87 -0.42 -5.30
N ASP A 28 -13.82 -0.27 -3.97
CA ASP A 28 -14.90 0.34 -3.20
C ASP A 28 -14.96 1.86 -3.46
N PHE A 29 -13.79 2.48 -3.62
CA PHE A 29 -13.65 3.92 -3.81
C PHE A 29 -14.15 4.42 -5.16
N VAL A 30 -13.86 3.68 -6.24
CA VAL A 30 -14.25 4.06 -7.60
C VAL A 30 -15.77 4.21 -7.73
N ALA A 31 -16.55 3.44 -6.96
CA ALA A 31 -18.01 3.58 -6.91
C ALA A 31 -18.48 4.96 -6.41
N HIS A 32 -17.63 5.70 -5.70
CA HIS A 32 -17.92 7.02 -5.15
C HIS A 32 -17.34 8.18 -5.97
N LEU A 33 -16.50 7.91 -6.98
CA LEU A 33 -15.92 8.94 -7.84
C LEU A 33 -16.89 9.47 -8.90
N GLY A 34 -17.98 8.74 -9.15
CA GLY A 34 -18.92 9.01 -10.24
C GLY A 34 -18.54 8.30 -11.54
N THR A 35 -19.28 8.56 -12.62
CA THR A 35 -19.01 8.02 -13.95
C THR A 35 -18.00 8.89 -14.71
N GLY A 36 -17.36 8.34 -15.74
CA GLY A 36 -16.51 9.09 -16.66
C GLY A 36 -15.04 9.21 -16.27
N LEU A 37 -14.57 8.46 -15.27
CA LEU A 37 -13.14 8.32 -14.95
C LEU A 37 -12.69 6.88 -15.15
N THR A 38 -11.65 6.69 -15.98
CA THR A 38 -10.91 5.43 -16.02
C THR A 38 -9.87 5.41 -14.90
N VAL A 39 -9.92 4.36 -14.07
CA VAL A 39 -8.99 4.17 -12.95
C VAL A 39 -8.20 2.89 -13.16
N TRP A 40 -6.87 2.99 -13.10
CA TRP A 40 -5.95 1.85 -13.15
C TRP A 40 -5.29 1.68 -11.79
N GLU A 41 -5.32 0.46 -11.25
CA GLU A 41 -4.69 0.11 -9.99
C GLU A 41 -3.40 -0.66 -10.23
N THR A 42 -2.36 -0.34 -9.47
CA THR A 42 -1.08 -1.07 -9.53
C THR A 42 -1.29 -2.54 -9.17
N VAL A 43 -0.49 -3.43 -9.76
CA VAL A 43 -0.46 -4.86 -9.40
C VAL A 43 0.93 -5.21 -8.86
N PRO A 44 1.21 -4.97 -7.56
CA PRO A 44 2.54 -5.19 -6.98
C PRO A 44 2.98 -6.65 -6.98
N GLN A 45 2.04 -7.59 -6.93
CA GLN A 45 2.29 -9.03 -6.91
C GLN A 45 3.05 -9.51 -8.16
N ALA A 46 2.88 -8.83 -9.30
CA ALA A 46 3.59 -9.14 -10.54
C ALA A 46 5.10 -8.86 -10.45
N VAL A 47 5.53 -8.05 -9.49
CA VAL A 47 6.93 -7.60 -9.34
C VAL A 47 7.55 -8.12 -8.05
N ALA A 48 6.73 -8.26 -7.00
CA ALA A 48 7.14 -8.63 -5.65
C ALA A 48 7.51 -10.12 -5.46
N THR A 49 7.43 -10.93 -6.52
CA THR A 49 8.05 -12.27 -6.59
C THR A 49 9.57 -12.22 -6.80
N ARG A 50 10.13 -11.02 -7.01
CA ARG A 50 11.58 -10.78 -7.17
C ARG A 50 12.07 -9.83 -6.05
N PRO A 51 12.45 -10.36 -4.88
CA PRO A 51 12.80 -9.55 -3.71
C PRO A 51 14.05 -8.67 -3.92
N ASP A 52 14.92 -9.02 -4.86
CA ASP A 52 16.14 -8.25 -5.17
C ASP A 52 15.92 -7.12 -6.17
N LEU A 53 14.68 -6.90 -6.64
CA LEU A 53 14.41 -5.81 -7.57
C LEU A 53 14.43 -4.45 -6.85
N PRO A 54 15.13 -3.45 -7.40
CA PRO A 54 15.08 -2.10 -6.85
C PRO A 54 13.71 -1.46 -7.06
N ALA A 55 13.35 -0.51 -6.19
CA ALA A 55 12.06 0.20 -6.26
C ALA A 55 11.82 0.88 -7.61
N GLU A 56 12.88 1.38 -8.25
CA GLU A 56 12.81 1.96 -9.60
C GLU A 56 12.22 0.98 -10.61
N ALA A 57 12.52 -0.32 -10.53
CA ALA A 57 12.00 -1.32 -11.45
C ALA A 57 10.48 -1.52 -11.29
N TYR A 58 9.96 -1.44 -10.06
CA TYR A 58 8.52 -1.51 -9.79
C TYR A 58 7.81 -0.31 -10.43
N VAL A 59 8.31 0.88 -10.14
CA VAL A 59 7.72 2.13 -10.61
C VAL A 59 7.80 2.21 -12.13
N LYS A 60 8.94 1.84 -12.72
CA LYS A 60 9.15 1.83 -14.17
C LYS A 60 8.18 0.90 -14.88
N GLN A 61 7.92 -0.30 -14.34
CA GLN A 61 6.97 -1.23 -14.95
C GLN A 61 5.58 -0.60 -15.08
N TRP A 62 5.08 0.06 -14.02
CA TRP A 62 3.77 0.72 -14.05
C TRP A 62 3.77 1.95 -14.97
N THR A 63 4.84 2.76 -14.96
CA THR A 63 4.88 4.00 -15.76
C THR A 63 5.17 3.75 -17.23
N ASP A 64 5.85 2.65 -17.59
CA ASP A 64 6.03 2.21 -18.97
C ASP A 64 4.68 1.84 -19.62
N GLU A 65 3.78 1.18 -18.89
CA GLU A 65 2.44 0.83 -19.38
C GLU A 65 1.59 2.08 -19.61
N VAL A 66 1.65 3.05 -18.69
CA VAL A 66 1.02 4.36 -18.86
C VAL A 66 1.58 5.08 -20.09
N ARG A 67 2.91 5.11 -20.26
CA ARG A 67 3.56 5.72 -21.42
C ARG A 67 3.11 5.05 -22.73
N ALA A 68 3.07 3.72 -22.77
CA ALA A 68 2.65 2.95 -23.94
C ALA A 68 1.19 3.19 -24.30
N SER A 69 0.34 3.47 -23.32
CA SER A 69 -1.08 3.78 -23.53
C SER A 69 -1.33 5.12 -24.22
N GLY A 70 -0.38 6.07 -24.11
CA GLY A 70 -0.54 7.45 -24.59
C GLY A 70 -1.59 8.27 -23.82
N ARG A 71 -2.17 7.74 -22.74
CA ARG A 71 -3.16 8.44 -21.92
C ARG A 71 -2.52 9.48 -21.02
N ARG A 72 -3.20 10.61 -20.84
CA ARG A 72 -2.83 11.63 -19.85
C ARG A 72 -3.26 11.19 -18.46
N VAL A 73 -2.33 11.15 -17.52
CA VAL A 73 -2.61 10.94 -16.10
C VAL A 73 -3.13 12.24 -15.50
N ARG A 74 -4.38 12.20 -15.02
CA ARG A 74 -5.05 13.30 -14.33
C ARG A 74 -4.72 13.35 -12.85
N ALA A 75 -4.70 12.17 -12.22
CA ALA A 75 -4.38 12.06 -10.81
C ALA A 75 -3.64 10.77 -10.49
N VAL A 76 -2.85 10.81 -9.42
CA VAL A 76 -2.21 9.66 -8.79
C VAL A 76 -2.73 9.57 -7.36
N LEU A 77 -3.31 8.43 -7.03
CA LEU A 77 -3.88 8.09 -5.74
C LEU A 77 -2.95 7.10 -5.03
N GLY A 78 -2.81 7.21 -3.71
CA GLY A 78 -2.03 6.25 -2.92
C GLY A 78 -2.68 5.97 -1.58
N PHE A 79 -2.77 4.71 -1.17
CA PHE A 79 -3.33 4.32 0.14
C PHE A 79 -2.24 3.73 1.03
N CYS A 80 -2.14 4.20 2.27
CA CYS A 80 -1.19 3.68 3.27
C CYS A 80 0.25 3.65 2.71
N ALA A 81 0.92 2.48 2.73
CA ALA A 81 2.25 2.27 2.14
C ALA A 81 2.29 2.50 0.62
N GLY A 82 1.16 2.35 -0.08
CA GLY A 82 1.02 2.74 -1.49
C GLY A 82 1.22 4.22 -1.76
N SER A 83 1.11 5.07 -0.75
CA SER A 83 1.44 6.50 -0.87
C SER A 83 2.93 6.77 -1.13
N VAL A 84 3.82 5.84 -0.77
CA VAL A 84 5.24 5.92 -1.09
C VAL A 84 5.47 5.66 -2.58
N TYR A 85 4.80 4.64 -3.13
CA TYR A 85 4.86 4.34 -4.56
C TYR A 85 4.12 5.39 -5.40
N ALA A 86 2.99 5.90 -4.94
CA ALA A 86 2.28 7.01 -5.56
C ALA A 86 3.18 8.24 -5.70
N ALA A 87 4.03 8.52 -4.70
CA ALA A 87 5.00 9.60 -4.77
C ALA A 87 6.03 9.39 -5.90
N ALA A 88 6.58 8.18 -6.02
CA ALA A 88 7.52 7.85 -7.09
C ALA A 88 6.85 7.89 -8.48
N VAL A 89 5.64 7.32 -8.60
CA VAL A 89 4.85 7.37 -9.84
C VAL A 89 4.55 8.81 -10.23
N ALA A 90 4.11 9.67 -9.30
CA ALA A 90 3.81 11.08 -9.60
C ALA A 90 5.02 11.84 -10.17
N ARG A 91 6.24 11.55 -9.71
CA ARG A 91 7.48 12.14 -10.26
C ARG A 91 7.75 11.69 -11.69
N GLU A 92 7.60 10.40 -11.96
CA GLU A 92 7.76 9.86 -13.32
C GLU A 92 6.71 10.43 -14.27
N ILE A 93 5.47 10.56 -13.81
CA ILE A 93 4.39 11.20 -14.58
C ILE A 93 4.68 12.69 -14.81
N GLU A 94 5.20 13.41 -13.81
CA GLU A 94 5.62 14.81 -14.00
C GLU A 94 6.68 14.94 -15.09
N ALA A 95 7.70 14.06 -15.07
CA ALA A 95 8.73 14.03 -16.11
C ALA A 95 8.15 13.69 -17.49
N LEU A 96 7.13 12.84 -17.56
CA LEU A 96 6.48 12.44 -18.81
C LEU A 96 5.59 13.51 -19.42
N GLN A 97 4.86 14.26 -18.58
CA GLN A 97 3.83 15.21 -19.03
C GLN A 97 4.27 16.67 -18.95
N GLY A 98 5.41 16.95 -18.30
CA GLY A 98 5.91 18.32 -18.06
C GLY A 98 5.18 19.08 -16.96
N GLY A 99 4.30 18.42 -16.21
CA GLY A 99 3.51 19.02 -15.13
C GLY A 99 3.13 18.00 -14.07
N PHE A 100 3.16 18.41 -12.80
CA PHE A 100 2.85 17.54 -11.68
C PHE A 100 1.38 17.12 -11.69
N PRO A 101 1.07 15.81 -11.68
CA PRO A 101 -0.31 15.36 -11.62
C PRO A 101 -0.92 15.68 -10.25
N LEU A 102 -2.24 15.85 -10.18
CA LEU A 102 -2.94 15.90 -8.90
C LEU A 102 -2.59 14.63 -8.12
N THR A 103 -2.00 14.78 -6.94
CA THR A 103 -1.61 13.63 -6.10
C THR A 103 -2.41 13.67 -4.82
N VAL A 104 -3.19 12.61 -4.57
CA VAL A 104 -4.05 12.47 -3.38
C VAL A 104 -3.67 11.21 -2.62
N LEU A 105 -3.31 11.37 -1.35
CA LEU A 105 -2.78 10.30 -0.52
C LEU A 105 -3.71 10.04 0.67
N PHE A 106 -4.07 8.78 0.90
CA PHE A 106 -5.00 8.37 1.95
C PHE A 106 -4.21 7.70 3.07
N ASP A 107 -4.18 8.33 4.24
CA ASP A 107 -3.35 7.93 5.39
C ASP A 107 -1.93 7.51 4.99
N PRO A 108 -1.13 8.39 4.35
CA PRO A 108 0.19 8.04 3.86
C PRO A 108 1.11 7.58 4.98
N GLU A 109 1.73 6.41 4.79
CA GLU A 109 2.57 5.76 5.80
C GLU A 109 3.89 5.30 5.19
N ARG A 110 4.97 5.36 5.99
CA ARG A 110 6.24 4.70 5.68
C ARG A 110 6.33 3.42 6.49
N ALA A 111 6.68 2.33 5.83
CA ALA A 111 6.97 1.08 6.52
C ALA A 111 8.13 1.29 7.52
N SER A 112 7.99 0.67 8.67
CA SER A 112 9.00 0.57 9.73
C SER A 112 9.16 -0.89 10.16
N ALA A 113 10.29 -1.22 10.79
CA ALA A 113 10.55 -2.57 11.27
C ALA A 113 9.43 -3.05 12.21
N ALA A 114 9.00 -2.18 13.11
CA ALA A 114 7.88 -2.44 14.03
C ALA A 114 6.56 -2.70 13.29
N SER A 115 6.22 -1.88 12.29
CA SER A 115 4.99 -2.07 11.51
C SER A 115 5.02 -3.38 10.70
N MET A 116 6.18 -3.74 10.13
CA MET A 116 6.36 -4.96 9.34
C MET A 116 6.25 -6.21 10.23
N TYR A 117 6.92 -6.19 11.39
CA TYR A 117 6.76 -7.24 12.40
C TYR A 117 5.30 -7.36 12.86
N TRP A 118 4.61 -6.25 13.09
CA TRP A 118 3.21 -6.30 13.52
C TRP A 118 2.28 -6.96 12.48
N GLN A 119 2.51 -6.71 11.18
CA GLN A 119 1.76 -7.40 10.12
C GLN A 119 2.05 -8.91 10.13
N PHE A 120 3.31 -9.30 10.26
CA PHE A 120 3.69 -10.70 10.45
C PHE A 120 3.02 -11.32 11.69
N HIS A 121 3.07 -10.62 12.82
CA HIS A 121 2.51 -11.06 14.09
C HIS A 121 1.00 -11.33 13.98
N LYS A 122 0.26 -10.42 13.32
CA LYS A 122 -1.16 -10.60 13.02
C LYS A 122 -1.41 -11.80 12.11
N ALA A 123 -0.67 -11.91 11.00
CA ALA A 123 -0.83 -12.99 10.04
C ALA A 123 -0.57 -14.37 10.66
N VAL A 124 0.45 -14.48 11.51
CA VAL A 124 0.73 -15.67 12.31
C VAL A 124 -0.36 -15.94 13.34
N GLY A 125 -0.85 -14.90 14.02
CA GLY A 125 -1.93 -15.00 14.99
C GLY A 125 -3.23 -15.57 14.41
N GLN A 126 -3.54 -15.27 13.15
CA GLN A 126 -4.70 -15.84 12.45
C GLN A 126 -4.62 -17.38 12.28
N MET A 127 -3.42 -17.96 12.33
CA MET A 127 -3.20 -19.40 12.23
C MET A 127 -3.32 -20.12 13.58
N ALA A 128 -3.36 -19.38 14.70
CA ALA A 128 -3.39 -19.94 16.05
C ALA A 128 -4.49 -20.99 16.30
N PRO A 129 -5.73 -20.84 15.79
CA PRO A 129 -6.77 -21.87 15.92
C PRO A 129 -6.41 -23.21 15.27
N THR A 130 -5.50 -23.21 14.28
CA THR A 130 -5.10 -24.41 13.53
C THR A 130 -3.84 -25.05 14.10
N ILE A 131 -2.80 -24.25 14.34
CA ILE A 131 -1.49 -24.76 14.75
C ILE A 131 -1.29 -24.80 16.27
N GLY A 132 -2.07 -24.03 17.03
CA GLY A 132 -1.97 -23.91 18.49
C GLY A 132 -1.26 -22.64 18.94
N ALA A 133 -1.57 -22.20 20.17
CA ALA A 133 -1.02 -20.97 20.74
C ALA A 133 0.49 -21.04 21.00
N ALA A 134 1.03 -22.22 21.36
CA ALA A 134 2.45 -22.39 21.64
C ALA A 134 3.31 -22.17 20.38
N GLU A 135 2.99 -22.86 19.28
CA GLU A 135 3.64 -22.65 17.98
C GLU A 135 3.52 -21.21 17.47
N THR A 136 2.34 -20.60 17.66
CA THR A 136 2.09 -19.21 17.27
C THR A 136 2.99 -18.26 18.05
N GLY A 137 3.03 -18.40 19.38
CA GLY A 137 3.87 -17.59 20.26
C GLY A 137 5.35 -17.74 19.94
N PHE A 138 5.83 -18.97 19.72
CA PHE A 138 7.23 -19.19 19.34
C PHE A 138 7.61 -18.45 18.04
N ALA A 139 6.73 -18.48 17.04
CA ALA A 139 6.97 -17.78 15.77
C ALA A 139 6.92 -16.25 15.94
N GLN A 140 6.02 -15.74 16.77
CA GLN A 140 5.95 -14.31 17.10
C GLN A 140 7.20 -13.85 17.85
N ASP A 141 7.66 -14.58 18.86
CA ASP A 141 8.89 -14.29 19.60
C ASP A 141 10.15 -14.37 18.70
N ALA A 142 10.17 -15.30 17.75
CA ALA A 142 11.23 -15.37 16.75
C ALA A 142 11.19 -14.18 15.78
N GLY A 143 9.99 -13.75 15.36
CA GLY A 143 9.80 -12.57 14.53
C GLY A 143 10.20 -11.28 15.23
N GLN A 144 9.93 -11.16 16.53
CA GLN A 144 10.36 -10.03 17.33
C GLN A 144 11.89 -9.94 17.42
N ARG A 145 12.57 -11.07 17.69
CA ARG A 145 14.03 -11.12 17.67
C ARG A 145 14.60 -10.76 16.31
N ALA A 146 14.00 -11.24 15.22
CA ALA A 146 14.39 -10.82 13.88
C ALA A 146 14.25 -9.30 13.68
N GLN A 147 13.19 -8.68 14.22
CA GLN A 147 13.03 -7.22 14.19
C GLN A 147 14.17 -6.48 14.92
N GLU A 148 14.61 -7.02 16.05
CA GLU A 148 15.68 -6.44 16.88
C GLU A 148 17.08 -6.64 16.26
N ASP A 149 17.29 -7.78 15.58
CA ASP A 149 18.59 -8.18 15.02
C ASP A 149 18.83 -7.68 13.57
N SER A 150 17.77 -7.36 12.83
CA SER A 150 17.89 -6.99 11.41
C SER A 150 18.39 -5.55 11.23
N GLY A 151 19.31 -5.35 10.29
CA GLY A 151 19.91 -4.03 10.01
C GLY A 151 19.06 -3.10 9.15
N ASP A 152 18.17 -3.66 8.34
CA ASP A 152 17.26 -2.95 7.42
C ASP A 152 15.96 -3.74 7.18
N LEU A 153 15.00 -3.16 6.44
CA LEU A 153 13.71 -3.82 6.20
C LEU A 153 13.79 -4.99 5.22
N ALA A 154 14.77 -5.01 4.32
CA ALA A 154 14.94 -6.12 3.39
C ALA A 154 15.42 -7.38 4.11
N ASP A 155 16.39 -7.22 5.03
CA ASP A 155 16.85 -8.27 5.92
C ASP A 155 15.73 -8.80 6.82
N LEU A 156 14.95 -7.89 7.40
CA LEU A 156 13.79 -8.26 8.22
C LEU A 156 12.74 -9.02 7.40
N ALA A 157 12.36 -8.52 6.22
CA ALA A 157 11.38 -9.16 5.35
C ALA A 157 11.78 -10.60 5.01
N ARG A 158 13.07 -10.83 4.73
CA ARG A 158 13.63 -12.15 4.44
C ARG A 158 13.52 -13.09 5.64
N HIS A 159 13.86 -12.62 6.84
CA HIS A 159 13.73 -13.43 8.07
C HIS A 159 12.25 -13.75 8.40
N LEU A 160 11.36 -12.75 8.34
CA LEU A 160 9.94 -12.93 8.61
C LEU A 160 9.28 -13.87 7.60
N LEU A 161 9.68 -13.81 6.32
CA LEU A 161 9.14 -14.69 5.29
C LEU A 161 9.50 -16.16 5.56
N VAL A 162 10.76 -16.44 5.94
CA VAL A 162 11.19 -17.81 6.32
C VAL A 162 10.36 -18.32 7.49
N LEU A 163 10.17 -17.50 8.53
CA LEU A 163 9.34 -17.86 9.68
C LEU A 163 7.88 -18.10 9.27
N TYR A 164 7.32 -17.22 8.44
CA TYR A 164 5.93 -17.32 7.97
C TYR A 164 5.72 -18.61 7.18
N HIS A 165 6.61 -18.96 6.25
CA HIS A 165 6.51 -20.20 5.48
C HIS A 165 6.54 -21.45 6.38
N ALA A 166 7.40 -21.47 7.40
CA ALA A 166 7.49 -22.59 8.32
C ALA A 166 6.18 -22.80 9.10
N VAL A 167 5.54 -21.71 9.50
CA VAL A 167 4.26 -21.72 10.24
C VAL A 167 3.09 -22.06 9.31
N ALA A 168 3.01 -21.39 8.16
CA ALA A 168 1.95 -21.57 7.18
C ALA A 168 1.93 -23.01 6.65
N THR A 169 3.09 -23.62 6.38
CA THR A 169 3.18 -25.02 5.94
C THR A 169 2.50 -25.96 6.93
N LYS A 170 2.78 -25.80 8.24
CA LYS A 170 2.14 -26.60 9.30
C LYS A 170 0.62 -26.39 9.35
N ALA A 171 0.15 -25.15 9.19
CA ALA A 171 -1.27 -24.84 9.16
C ALA A 171 -1.96 -25.49 7.96
N PHE A 172 -1.35 -25.37 6.77
CA PHE A 172 -1.87 -25.91 5.53
C PHE A 172 -1.91 -27.44 5.50
N ASP A 173 -0.93 -28.11 6.11
CA ASP A 173 -0.94 -29.57 6.29
C ASP A 173 -2.13 -30.03 7.12
N LYS A 174 -2.42 -29.35 8.23
CA LYS A 174 -3.58 -29.68 9.07
C LYS A 174 -4.92 -29.42 8.39
N LEU A 175 -4.99 -28.38 7.56
CA LEU A 175 -6.21 -28.00 6.83
C LEU A 175 -6.40 -28.78 5.53
N GLY A 176 -5.44 -29.61 5.12
CA GLY A 176 -5.51 -30.37 3.88
C GLY A 176 -5.53 -29.50 2.62
N ILE A 177 -4.97 -28.28 2.68
CA ILE A 177 -4.90 -27.37 1.54
C ILE A 177 -3.95 -27.97 0.49
N ASP A 178 -4.34 -27.95 -0.79
CA ASP A 178 -3.51 -28.46 -1.87
C ASP A 178 -2.29 -27.58 -2.17
N ALA A 179 -1.28 -28.15 -2.82
CA ALA A 179 -0.02 -27.47 -3.08
C ALA A 179 -0.14 -26.17 -3.89
N ALA A 180 -1.08 -26.09 -4.84
CA ALA A 180 -1.26 -24.90 -5.66
C ALA A 180 -1.80 -23.74 -4.82
N ARG A 181 -2.82 -24.01 -4.00
CA ARG A 181 -3.40 -22.99 -3.11
C ARG A 181 -2.43 -22.56 -2.01
N ARG A 182 -1.56 -23.46 -1.53
CA ARG A 182 -0.47 -23.12 -0.60
C ARG A 182 0.50 -22.12 -1.22
N SER A 183 0.95 -22.39 -2.44
CA SER A 183 1.88 -21.53 -3.17
C SER A 183 1.32 -20.12 -3.27
N GLU A 184 0.09 -20.00 -3.78
CA GLU A 184 -0.62 -18.72 -3.96
C GLU A 184 -0.70 -17.88 -2.67
N LEU A 185 -1.10 -18.51 -1.55
CA LEU A 185 -1.21 -17.83 -0.25
C LEU A 185 0.16 -17.36 0.27
N THR A 186 1.19 -18.20 0.13
CA THR A 186 2.53 -17.83 0.60
C THR A 186 3.23 -16.82 -0.31
N GLU A 187 3.00 -16.88 -1.61
CA GLU A 187 3.49 -15.90 -2.59
C GLU A 187 2.90 -14.52 -2.31
N THR A 188 1.61 -14.45 -1.96
CA THR A 188 0.95 -13.18 -1.59
C THR A 188 1.60 -12.55 -0.35
N ALA A 189 1.90 -13.34 0.68
CA ALA A 189 2.58 -12.84 1.88
C ALA A 189 4.01 -12.38 1.60
N GLY A 190 4.77 -13.15 0.82
CA GLY A 190 6.12 -12.77 0.38
C GLY A 190 6.12 -11.50 -0.48
N ALA A 191 5.13 -11.37 -1.37
CA ALA A 191 4.93 -10.18 -2.18
C ALA A 191 4.66 -8.95 -1.31
N PHE A 192 3.84 -9.08 -0.27
CA PHE A 192 3.54 -7.96 0.63
C PHE A 192 4.78 -7.48 1.41
N LEU A 193 5.55 -8.40 1.99
CA LEU A 193 6.77 -8.05 2.72
C LEU A 193 7.82 -7.41 1.78
N SER A 194 7.98 -7.95 0.58
CA SER A 194 8.89 -7.39 -0.44
C SER A 194 8.45 -6.00 -0.87
N TYR A 195 7.14 -5.78 -1.03
CA TYR A 195 6.57 -4.46 -1.31
C TYR A 195 6.84 -3.44 -0.20
N LEU A 196 6.70 -3.82 1.07
CA LEU A 196 7.02 -2.94 2.20
C LEU A 196 8.51 -2.63 2.30
N ALA A 197 9.38 -3.65 2.14
CA ALA A 197 10.83 -3.46 2.19
C ALA A 197 11.34 -2.58 1.03
N THR A 198 10.82 -2.81 -0.18
CA THR A 198 11.21 -2.05 -1.38
C THR A 198 10.82 -0.57 -1.26
N ALA A 199 9.72 -0.26 -0.56
CA ALA A 199 9.28 1.12 -0.33
C ALA A 199 10.32 1.94 0.47
N GLU A 200 11.21 1.30 1.24
CA GLU A 200 12.28 2.00 1.98
C GLU A 200 13.25 2.76 1.08
N GLN A 201 13.42 2.29 -0.16
CA GLN A 201 14.33 2.87 -1.15
C GLN A 201 13.79 4.16 -1.78
N ILE A 202 12.53 4.50 -1.52
CA ILE A 202 11.87 5.69 -2.06
C ILE A 202 11.87 6.78 -0.98
N GLU A 203 12.26 8.00 -1.36
CA GLU A 203 12.11 9.20 -0.52
C GLU A 203 10.83 9.95 -0.90
N PRO A 204 9.72 9.80 -0.14
CA PRO A 204 8.42 10.30 -0.55
C PRO A 204 8.16 11.75 -0.09
N MET A 205 8.91 12.26 0.89
CA MET A 205 8.57 13.51 1.58
C MET A 205 8.49 14.73 0.65
N PRO A 206 9.39 14.92 -0.34
CA PRO A 206 9.28 16.05 -1.27
C PRO A 206 7.99 16.05 -2.10
N VAL A 207 7.44 14.86 -2.38
CA VAL A 207 6.20 14.72 -3.17
C VAL A 207 4.98 14.86 -2.27
N TRP A 208 5.03 14.30 -1.05
CA TRP A 208 3.97 14.49 -0.06
C TRP A 208 3.77 15.99 0.24
N GLY A 209 4.85 16.78 0.29
CA GLY A 209 4.82 18.24 0.41
C GLY A 209 4.10 19.00 -0.71
N ARG A 210 3.78 18.32 -1.82
CA ARG A 210 3.05 18.86 -2.98
C ARG A 210 1.67 18.22 -3.16
N SER A 211 1.29 17.30 -2.27
CA SER A 211 0.10 16.46 -2.39
C SER A 211 -1.01 16.93 -1.46
N THR A 212 -2.25 16.54 -1.79
CA THR A 212 -3.37 16.60 -0.85
C THR A 212 -3.42 15.28 -0.07
N VAL A 213 -3.43 15.35 1.25
CA VAL A 213 -3.54 14.19 2.13
C VAL A 213 -4.94 14.09 2.72
N ILE A 214 -5.54 12.91 2.63
CA ILE A 214 -6.76 12.53 3.34
C ILE A 214 -6.35 11.77 4.60
N THR A 215 -6.68 12.31 5.77
CA THR A 215 -6.32 11.75 7.07
C THR A 215 -7.55 11.22 7.80
N SER A 216 -7.49 9.97 8.26
CA SER A 216 -8.54 9.36 9.09
C SER A 216 -8.44 9.80 10.56
N ALA A 217 -9.44 9.44 11.36
CA ALA A 217 -9.42 9.61 12.81
C ALA A 217 -8.63 8.51 13.55
N THR A 218 -8.01 7.57 12.84
CA THR A 218 -7.28 6.46 13.48
C THR A 218 -5.92 6.96 13.99
N PRO A 219 -5.66 6.94 15.32
CA PRO A 219 -4.43 7.54 15.87
C PRO A 219 -3.15 6.84 15.42
N THR A 220 -3.25 5.54 15.09
CA THR A 220 -2.13 4.68 14.73
C THR A 220 -1.96 4.49 13.22
N SER A 221 -2.55 5.36 12.40
CA SER A 221 -2.51 5.26 10.93
C SER A 221 -1.94 6.53 10.28
N GLY A 222 -1.26 6.35 9.14
CA GLY A 222 -0.80 7.45 8.29
C GLY A 222 0.05 8.49 9.04
N LEU A 223 -0.21 9.78 8.74
CA LEU A 223 0.49 10.89 9.39
C LEU A 223 0.23 10.98 10.90
N ASN A 224 -0.90 10.45 11.41
CA ASN A 224 -1.17 10.46 12.86
C ASN A 224 -0.12 9.64 13.62
N ALA A 225 0.20 8.44 13.13
CA ALA A 225 1.23 7.60 13.71
C ALA A 225 2.62 8.25 13.65
N LEU A 226 2.96 8.84 12.49
CA LEU A 226 4.25 9.51 12.30
C LEU A 226 4.42 10.71 13.23
N ARG A 227 3.38 11.53 13.40
CA ARG A 227 3.37 12.68 14.32
C ARG A 227 3.46 12.25 15.78
N ALA A 228 2.79 11.16 16.16
CA ALA A 228 2.87 10.62 17.51
C ALA A 228 4.28 10.11 17.85
N LEU A 229 4.96 9.46 16.90
CA LEU A 229 6.33 8.95 17.07
C LEU A 229 7.40 10.05 16.99
N HIS A 230 7.12 11.12 16.24
CA HIS A 230 8.06 12.21 16.01
C HIS A 230 7.37 13.59 16.10
N PRO A 231 7.04 14.04 17.33
CA PRO A 231 6.36 15.32 17.55
C PRO A 231 7.10 16.50 16.87
N GLY A 232 6.36 17.34 16.14
CA GLY A 232 6.89 18.51 15.45
C GLY A 232 7.59 18.25 14.10
N ARG A 233 7.90 16.99 13.77
CA ARG A 233 8.62 16.65 12.52
C ARG A 233 7.70 16.53 11.31
N TYR A 234 6.45 16.13 11.52
CA TYR A 234 5.51 15.77 10.45
C TYR A 234 4.22 16.61 10.45
N ASP A 235 4.24 17.80 11.06
CA ASP A 235 3.05 18.64 11.15
C ASP A 235 2.71 19.28 9.80
N GLU A 236 3.72 19.70 9.03
CA GLU A 236 3.60 20.41 7.76
C GLU A 236 4.07 19.57 6.55
N VAL A 237 3.67 18.29 6.52
CA VAL A 237 4.13 17.34 5.49
C VAL A 237 3.39 17.48 4.17
N ALA A 238 2.11 17.88 4.20
CA ALA A 238 1.24 17.94 3.04
C ALA A 238 1.04 19.38 2.58
N ALA A 239 0.82 19.59 1.27
CA ALA A 239 0.40 20.89 0.77
C ALA A 239 -1.02 21.25 1.27
N GLU A 240 -1.87 20.24 1.37
CA GLU A 240 -3.24 20.35 1.88
C GLU A 240 -3.58 19.06 2.65
N GLU A 241 -4.23 19.17 3.82
CA GLU A 241 -4.69 18.01 4.59
C GLU A 241 -6.20 18.12 4.85
N LEU A 242 -6.96 17.15 4.35
CA LEU A 242 -8.39 16.99 4.61
C LEU A 242 -8.59 15.89 5.64
N ARG A 243 -9.18 16.23 6.79
CA ARG A 243 -9.39 15.29 7.90
C ARG A 243 -10.83 14.81 7.94
N PHE A 244 -11.01 13.51 8.13
CA PHE A 244 -12.32 12.88 8.21
C PHE A 244 -12.43 12.06 9.50
N ASP A 245 -13.57 12.20 10.18
CA ASP A 245 -13.89 11.43 11.38
C ASP A 245 -14.38 10.02 11.03
N VAL A 246 -13.49 9.22 10.47
CA VAL A 246 -13.73 7.83 10.07
C VAL A 246 -12.52 6.96 10.42
N ALA A 247 -12.71 5.65 10.53
CA ALA A 247 -11.61 4.71 10.73
C ALA A 247 -10.79 4.55 9.44
N HIS A 248 -9.50 4.23 9.59
CA HIS A 248 -8.57 3.97 8.49
C HIS A 248 -9.13 2.92 7.52
N VAL A 249 -9.69 1.86 8.08
CA VAL A 249 -10.28 0.73 7.34
C VAL A 249 -11.49 1.14 6.48
N ASP A 250 -12.13 2.28 6.77
CA ASP A 250 -13.34 2.75 6.10
C ASP A 250 -13.10 3.92 5.15
N LEU A 251 -11.88 4.47 5.09
CA LEU A 251 -11.55 5.65 4.27
C LEU A 251 -12.02 5.49 2.81
N LEU A 252 -11.62 4.40 2.16
CA LEU A 252 -11.90 4.19 0.73
C LEU A 252 -13.35 3.80 0.42
N ARG A 253 -14.15 3.39 1.42
CA ARG A 253 -15.59 3.10 1.25
C ARG A 253 -16.51 4.23 1.74
N THR A 254 -15.93 5.37 2.16
CA THR A 254 -16.70 6.50 2.68
C THR A 254 -17.11 7.41 1.51
N PRO A 255 -18.42 7.59 1.23
CA PRO A 255 -18.88 8.35 0.06
C PRO A 255 -18.45 9.83 0.07
N ALA A 256 -18.40 10.45 1.24
CA ALA A 256 -18.00 11.85 1.39
C ALA A 256 -16.55 12.08 0.93
N ILE A 257 -15.67 11.11 1.15
CA ILE A 257 -14.27 11.15 0.72
C ILE A 257 -14.19 11.03 -0.80
N GLY A 258 -14.91 10.08 -1.39
CA GLY A 258 -14.99 9.96 -2.86
C GLY A 258 -15.51 11.22 -3.53
N THR A 259 -16.52 11.87 -2.95
CA THR A 259 -17.07 13.15 -3.44
C THR A 259 -16.02 14.27 -3.39
N ALA A 260 -15.29 14.39 -2.29
CA ALA A 260 -14.23 15.39 -2.14
C ALA A 260 -13.10 15.19 -3.17
N VAL A 261 -12.65 13.95 -3.35
CA VAL A 261 -11.59 13.63 -4.32
C VAL A 261 -12.05 13.82 -5.76
N ALA A 262 -13.29 13.43 -6.08
CA ALA A 262 -13.85 13.69 -7.40
C ALA A 262 -13.92 15.19 -7.71
N ALA A 263 -14.21 16.04 -6.72
CA ALA A 263 -14.14 17.50 -6.88
C ALA A 263 -12.70 17.97 -7.15
N LEU A 264 -11.71 17.50 -6.38
CA LEU A 264 -10.30 17.81 -6.62
C LEU A 264 -9.86 17.44 -8.04
N ILE A 265 -10.24 16.25 -8.51
CA ILE A 265 -9.92 15.76 -9.87
C ILE A 265 -10.58 16.64 -10.94
N ARG A 266 -11.83 17.07 -10.75
CA ARG A 266 -12.50 17.96 -11.73
C ARG A 266 -11.88 19.35 -11.78
N ASP A 267 -11.50 19.90 -10.64
CA ASP A 267 -11.07 21.30 -10.54
C ASP A 267 -9.60 21.51 -10.89
N ARG A 268 -8.75 20.48 -10.75
CA ARG A 268 -7.28 20.62 -10.78
C ARG A 268 -6.54 19.79 -11.82
N ALA A 269 -7.20 18.89 -12.57
CA ALA A 269 -6.53 17.94 -13.47
C ALA A 269 -6.73 18.18 -14.96
#